data_AF-A0A2G0Z781-F1
#
_entry.id   AF-A0A2G0Z781-F1
#
_cell.length_a   1.000
_cell.length_b   1.000
_cell.length_c   1.000
_cell.angle_alpha   90.00
_cell.angle_beta   90.00
_cell.angle_gamma   90.00
#
_symmetry.space_group_name_H-M   'P 1'
#
loop_
_entity.id
_entity.type
_entity.pdbx_description
1 polymer ?
#
loop_
_entity_poly.entity_id
_entity_poly.type
_entity_poly.pdbx_seq_one_letter_code
_entity_poly.pdbx_strand_id
1 'polypeptide(L)'
;MKVDPNLDVQNHPPLSQSAPVRIEGGQPPQVNTPAVDDLSTLFAQEVEFHGKALGQRQLGLRPMPAEQLTQLYEQLGHPAQAKMATVARNIRTQLLLGASVGKVMDISGNDPARAYVVLKHVALQADTEGRTTEANLARRSLADLEADYKPQIQAGLNTAMALQAGSDDPQMRQAVRSMYYTSVVETQSLANLMSSLLGLYGEDRFESGLRLIRGALAADAGAENSSVDRSKLRSLLRSLEDCNRLSGVLASCKTLIGQALLLHPELHLDPVGLLQRMLGYAASGLTPNEIRHLARDLGGNDQAHQLSFLSTFFPEIKALPMAWWCDARRREEAVNSYKQVLYEYAMQERGARHTHTWPELKA
;
A
#
# COMPACT_ATOMS: atom_id res chain seq x y z
N MET A 1 26.50 -19.83 -43.10
CA MET A 1 26.32 -20.41 -44.46
C MET A 1 27.30 -21.59 -44.58
N LYS A 2 26.85 -22.73 -45.14
CA LYS A 2 27.39 -24.13 -45.12
C LYS A 2 27.03 -24.89 -43.82
N VAL A 3 26.00 -25.76 -43.71
CA VAL A 3 25.60 -27.03 -44.41
C VAL A 3 26.75 -28.03 -44.56
N ASP A 4 26.71 -29.30 -44.12
CA ASP A 4 25.69 -30.39 -44.14
C ASP A 4 26.23 -31.63 -43.31
N PRO A 5 25.68 -32.87 -43.26
CA PRO A 5 24.52 -33.37 -42.47
C PRO A 5 24.67 -34.81 -41.82
N ASN A 6 23.61 -35.24 -41.08
CA ASN A 6 22.99 -36.59 -40.94
C ASN A 6 23.75 -37.87 -40.49
N LEU A 7 23.34 -38.51 -39.38
CA LEU A 7 22.43 -39.70 -39.19
C LEU A 7 23.12 -41.06 -39.51
N ASP A 8 23.02 -42.17 -38.75
CA ASP A 8 21.82 -42.80 -38.21
C ASP A 8 22.14 -44.01 -37.27
N VAL A 9 21.16 -44.33 -36.39
CA VAL A 9 20.66 -45.67 -35.93
C VAL A 9 21.58 -46.70 -35.24
N GLN A 10 21.14 -47.20 -34.05
CA GLN A 10 20.86 -48.65 -33.82
C GLN A 10 20.11 -48.94 -32.50
N ASN A 11 19.18 -49.90 -32.60
CA ASN A 11 18.13 -50.35 -31.67
C ASN A 11 18.48 -51.67 -30.93
N HIS A 12 18.07 -51.77 -29.64
CA HIS A 12 17.50 -52.94 -28.87
C HIS A 12 18.19 -54.34 -28.88
N PRO A 13 17.79 -55.40 -28.09
CA PRO A 13 16.63 -55.67 -27.18
C PRO A 13 17.06 -56.47 -25.87
N PRO A 14 16.27 -57.37 -25.18
CA PRO A 14 14.81 -57.62 -25.03
C PRO A 14 14.31 -57.80 -23.54
N LEU A 15 12.98 -57.99 -23.37
CA LEU A 15 12.21 -58.34 -22.15
C LEU A 15 11.94 -59.85 -22.01
N SER A 16 11.88 -60.44 -20.79
CA SER A 16 11.03 -61.62 -20.40
C SER A 16 11.03 -62.00 -18.90
N GLN A 17 9.82 -61.99 -18.29
CA GLN A 17 9.15 -62.99 -17.40
C GLN A 17 9.65 -63.41 -15.98
N SER A 18 8.89 -62.95 -14.97
CA SER A 18 8.25 -63.53 -13.75
C SER A 18 8.74 -64.80 -13.00
N ALA A 19 8.94 -64.69 -11.66
CA ALA A 19 8.15 -65.28 -10.53
C ALA A 19 8.99 -65.41 -9.20
N PRO A 20 8.45 -65.84 -8.02
CA PRO A 20 8.09 -64.98 -6.88
C PRO A 20 8.86 -65.29 -5.55
N VAL A 21 9.04 -64.30 -4.65
CA VAL A 21 9.32 -64.59 -3.22
C VAL A 21 8.63 -63.54 -2.34
N ARG A 22 8.05 -64.02 -1.24
CA ARG A 22 7.14 -63.34 -0.31
C ARG A 22 7.86 -63.00 1.01
N ILE A 23 7.71 -61.74 1.42
CA ILE A 23 7.73 -61.14 2.78
C ILE A 23 9.05 -61.12 3.57
N GLU A 24 9.51 -59.91 3.93
CA GLU A 24 9.65 -59.47 5.34
C GLU A 24 9.75 -57.94 5.43
N GLY A 25 9.36 -57.39 6.60
CA GLY A 25 8.81 -56.05 6.77
C GLY A 25 9.78 -54.87 6.67
N GLY A 26 9.24 -53.74 6.22
CA GLY A 26 9.90 -52.44 6.20
C GLY A 26 8.92 -51.36 5.73
N GLN A 27 8.55 -50.46 6.63
CA GLN A 27 7.58 -49.37 6.48
C GLN A 27 7.93 -48.45 5.28
N PRO A 28 6.99 -48.13 4.35
CA PRO A 28 7.25 -47.10 3.35
C PRO A 28 7.11 -45.70 3.98
N PRO A 29 7.93 -44.71 3.58
CA PRO A 29 7.79 -43.35 4.08
C PRO A 29 6.46 -42.77 3.61
N GLN A 30 5.68 -42.22 4.54
CA GLN A 30 4.48 -41.44 4.22
C GLN A 30 4.92 -40.21 3.41
N VAL A 31 4.61 -40.24 2.12
CA VAL A 31 4.58 -39.02 1.30
C VAL A 31 3.32 -38.28 1.71
N ASN A 32 3.48 -37.25 2.54
CA ASN A 32 2.44 -36.24 2.72
C ASN A 32 2.12 -35.65 1.34
N THR A 33 0.91 -35.86 0.84
CA THR A 33 0.38 -35.21 -0.35
C THR A 33 -0.43 -33.97 0.03
N PRO A 34 0.11 -32.75 -0.10
CA PRO A 34 -0.69 -31.53 -0.13
C PRO A 34 -0.57 -30.85 -1.50
N ALA A 35 -1.03 -31.49 -2.58
CA ALA A 35 -0.95 -30.91 -3.93
C ALA A 35 -2.19 -31.09 -4.81
N VAL A 36 -3.09 -32.02 -4.48
CA VAL A 36 -4.28 -32.29 -5.32
C VAL A 36 -5.46 -31.39 -4.90
N ASP A 37 -5.58 -31.08 -3.62
CA ASP A 37 -6.60 -30.17 -3.10
C ASP A 37 -6.35 -28.73 -3.56
N ASP A 38 -5.08 -28.31 -3.69
CA ASP A 38 -4.73 -26.95 -4.09
C ASP A 38 -4.99 -26.68 -5.59
N LEU A 39 -4.86 -27.70 -6.44
CA LEU A 39 -5.19 -27.57 -7.87
C LEU A 39 -6.70 -27.59 -8.12
N SER A 40 -7.45 -28.35 -7.32
CA SER A 40 -8.91 -28.41 -7.44
C SER A 40 -9.59 -27.16 -6.87
N THR A 41 -9.05 -26.56 -5.82
CA THR A 41 -9.48 -25.23 -5.34
C THR A 41 -9.17 -24.15 -6.35
N LEU A 42 -7.97 -24.14 -6.96
CA LEU A 42 -7.62 -23.18 -8.00
C LEU A 42 -8.52 -23.30 -9.24
N PHE A 43 -8.84 -24.52 -9.68
CA PHE A 43 -9.78 -24.73 -10.79
C PHE A 43 -11.21 -24.30 -10.44
N ALA A 44 -11.68 -24.58 -9.22
CA ALA A 44 -12.99 -24.13 -8.76
C ALA A 44 -13.06 -22.59 -8.72
N GLN A 45 -11.98 -21.94 -8.28
CA GLN A 45 -11.85 -20.49 -8.26
C GLN A 45 -11.84 -19.89 -9.68
N GLU A 46 -11.15 -20.53 -10.63
CA GLU A 46 -11.07 -20.09 -12.02
C GLU A 46 -12.41 -20.29 -12.76
N VAL A 47 -13.12 -21.39 -12.50
CA VAL A 47 -14.46 -21.65 -13.06
C VAL A 47 -15.49 -20.67 -12.47
N GLU A 48 -15.42 -20.36 -11.18
CA GLU A 48 -16.30 -19.36 -10.56
C GLU A 48 -15.99 -17.95 -11.08
N PHE A 49 -14.71 -17.62 -11.29
CA PHE A 49 -14.26 -16.36 -11.89
C PHE A 49 -14.78 -16.21 -13.33
N HIS A 50 -14.62 -17.24 -14.17
CA HIS A 50 -15.12 -17.23 -15.54
C HIS A 50 -16.65 -17.30 -15.64
N GLY A 51 -17.32 -18.02 -14.73
CA GLY A 51 -18.78 -18.09 -14.65
C GLY A 51 -19.41 -16.74 -14.30
N LYS A 52 -18.83 -16.01 -13.33
CA LYS A 52 -19.22 -14.63 -13.00
C LYS A 52 -18.92 -13.67 -14.15
N ALA A 53 -17.76 -13.79 -14.79
CA ALA A 53 -17.39 -12.95 -15.94
C ALA A 53 -18.30 -13.16 -17.16
N LEU A 54 -18.74 -14.39 -17.44
CA LEU A 54 -19.68 -14.68 -18.55
C LEU A 54 -21.10 -14.16 -18.27
N GLY A 55 -21.59 -14.29 -17.02
CA GLY A 55 -22.86 -13.68 -16.61
C GLY A 55 -22.84 -12.16 -16.67
N GLN A 56 -21.69 -11.54 -16.36
CA GLN A 56 -21.53 -10.08 -16.36
C GLN A 56 -21.31 -9.48 -17.76
N ARG A 57 -20.73 -10.22 -18.72
CA ARG A 57 -20.67 -9.81 -20.14
C ARG A 57 -22.06 -9.63 -20.78
N GLN A 58 -23.07 -10.36 -20.32
CA GLN A 58 -24.46 -10.15 -20.75
C GLN A 58 -25.15 -8.97 -20.03
N LEU A 59 -24.59 -8.50 -18.91
CA LEU A 59 -25.08 -7.38 -18.09
C LEU A 59 -24.38 -6.05 -18.36
N GLY A 60 -23.23 -6.04 -19.03
CA GLY A 60 -22.40 -4.84 -19.28
C GLY A 60 -23.06 -3.72 -20.11
N LEU A 61 -24.27 -3.95 -20.64
CA LEU A 61 -25.10 -2.94 -21.32
C LEU A 61 -26.21 -2.36 -20.44
N ARG A 62 -26.45 -2.90 -19.24
CA ARG A 62 -27.53 -2.45 -18.36
C ARG A 62 -26.98 -1.41 -17.36
N PRO A 63 -27.56 -0.20 -17.30
CA PRO A 63 -27.22 0.75 -16.26
C PRO A 63 -27.46 0.13 -14.88
N MET A 64 -26.55 0.40 -13.93
CA MET A 64 -26.68 -0.05 -12.55
C MET A 64 -28.02 0.46 -11.96
N PRO A 65 -28.87 -0.41 -11.38
CA PRO A 65 -30.11 -0.02 -10.71
C PRO A 65 -29.90 1.01 -9.60
N ALA A 66 -30.94 1.81 -9.34
CA ALA A 66 -30.90 2.87 -8.31
C ALA A 66 -30.64 2.31 -6.90
N GLU A 67 -31.17 1.13 -6.59
CA GLU A 67 -30.98 0.45 -5.31
C GLU A 67 -29.52 0.07 -5.09
N GLN A 68 -28.83 -0.42 -6.14
CA GLN A 68 -27.42 -0.78 -6.08
C GLN A 68 -26.54 0.46 -5.88
N LEU A 69 -26.87 1.57 -6.54
CA LEU A 69 -26.18 2.85 -6.31
C LEU A 69 -26.37 3.35 -4.87
N THR A 70 -27.55 3.17 -4.31
CA THR A 70 -27.83 3.52 -2.91
C THR A 70 -27.04 2.64 -1.94
N GLN A 71 -27.01 1.33 -2.18
CA GLN A 71 -26.20 0.41 -1.38
C GLN A 71 -24.71 0.77 -1.44
N LEU A 72 -24.20 1.08 -2.63
CA LEU A 72 -22.79 1.45 -2.81
C LEU A 72 -22.46 2.78 -2.11
N TYR A 73 -23.38 3.74 -2.11
CA TYR A 73 -23.23 4.98 -1.35
C TYR A 73 -23.10 4.69 0.16
N GLU A 74 -23.93 3.81 0.71
CA GLU A 74 -23.86 3.42 2.12
C GLU A 74 -22.55 2.66 2.46
N GLN A 75 -22.07 1.81 1.53
CA GLN A 75 -20.79 1.10 1.65
C GLN A 75 -19.58 2.05 1.63
N LEU A 76 -19.62 3.08 0.79
CA LEU A 76 -18.63 4.14 0.79
C LEU A 76 -18.72 4.96 2.08
N GLY A 77 -19.94 5.15 2.61
CA GLY A 77 -20.27 5.99 3.75
C GLY A 77 -20.04 7.47 3.45
N HIS A 78 -20.63 8.39 4.19
CA HIS A 78 -20.30 9.83 4.13
C HIS A 78 -19.85 10.31 5.51
N PRO A 79 -18.74 11.06 5.65
CA PRO A 79 -18.23 11.47 6.97
C PRO A 79 -19.25 12.30 7.77
N ALA A 80 -19.99 13.20 7.10
CA ALA A 80 -21.10 13.94 7.69
C ALA A 80 -22.40 13.10 7.86
N GLN A 81 -22.37 11.79 7.64
CA GLN A 81 -23.53 10.88 7.68
C GLN A 81 -24.71 11.34 6.83
N ALA A 82 -24.43 12.10 5.76
CA ALA A 82 -25.44 12.60 4.86
C ALA A 82 -26.04 11.43 4.08
N LYS A 83 -27.37 11.42 3.94
CA LYS A 83 -28.07 10.44 3.10
C LYS A 83 -27.88 10.77 1.63
N MET A 84 -27.84 9.73 0.79
CA MET A 84 -27.67 9.87 -0.66
C MET A 84 -28.64 10.87 -1.29
N ALA A 85 -29.93 10.81 -0.94
CA ALA A 85 -30.96 11.69 -1.50
C ALA A 85 -30.68 13.18 -1.23
N THR A 86 -30.15 13.51 -0.05
CA THR A 86 -29.78 14.89 0.32
C THR A 86 -28.61 15.38 -0.52
N VAL A 87 -27.58 14.55 -0.67
CA VAL A 87 -26.39 14.87 -1.47
C VAL A 87 -26.75 14.98 -2.96
N ALA A 88 -27.57 14.06 -3.48
CA ALA A 88 -28.06 14.08 -4.86
C ALA A 88 -28.86 15.35 -5.18
N ARG A 89 -29.76 15.76 -4.28
CA ARG A 89 -30.52 17.00 -4.43
C ARG A 89 -29.60 18.23 -4.45
N ASN A 90 -28.61 18.29 -3.56
CA ASN A 90 -27.64 19.39 -3.53
C ASN A 90 -26.83 19.45 -4.84
N ILE A 91 -26.26 18.33 -5.27
CA ILE A 91 -25.51 18.24 -6.54
C ILE A 91 -26.38 18.67 -7.72
N ARG A 92 -27.62 18.19 -7.81
CA ARG A 92 -28.55 18.61 -8.87
C ARG A 92 -28.75 20.13 -8.91
N THR A 93 -29.01 20.75 -7.76
CA THR A 93 -29.15 22.23 -7.68
C THR A 93 -27.86 22.92 -8.13
N GLN A 94 -26.70 22.43 -7.71
CA GLN A 94 -25.40 23.04 -8.04
C GLN A 94 -25.07 22.89 -9.53
N LEU A 95 -25.39 21.75 -10.15
CA LEU A 95 -25.21 21.54 -11.58
C LEU A 95 -26.07 22.51 -12.41
N LEU A 96 -27.30 22.80 -11.98
CA LEU A 96 -28.14 23.81 -12.62
C LEU A 96 -27.57 25.24 -12.51
N LEU A 97 -26.78 25.50 -11.46
CA LEU A 97 -26.03 26.74 -11.27
C LEU A 97 -24.68 26.76 -12.02
N GLY A 98 -24.35 25.72 -12.78
CA GLY A 98 -23.09 25.63 -13.52
C GLY A 98 -21.88 25.25 -12.67
N ALA A 99 -22.08 24.54 -11.56
CA ALA A 99 -20.99 24.08 -10.71
C ALA A 99 -20.00 23.14 -11.43
N SER A 100 -18.72 23.29 -11.11
CA SER A 100 -17.64 22.43 -11.63
C SER A 100 -17.54 21.09 -10.88
N VAL A 101 -16.76 20.15 -11.43
CA VAL A 101 -16.42 18.88 -10.77
C VAL A 101 -15.81 19.09 -9.39
N GLY A 102 -14.98 20.13 -9.20
CA GLY A 102 -14.42 20.46 -7.88
C GLY A 102 -15.51 20.70 -6.83
N LYS A 103 -16.57 21.43 -7.19
CA LYS A 103 -17.70 21.66 -6.28
C LYS A 103 -18.48 20.39 -5.99
N VAL A 104 -18.62 19.50 -6.97
CA VAL A 104 -19.25 18.19 -6.78
C VAL A 104 -18.42 17.31 -5.84
N MET A 105 -17.10 17.36 -5.95
CA MET A 105 -16.17 16.69 -5.04
C MET A 105 -16.33 17.19 -3.60
N ASP A 106 -16.37 18.50 -3.40
CA ASP A 106 -16.57 19.11 -2.07
C ASP A 106 -17.84 18.58 -1.40
N ILE A 107 -18.96 18.60 -2.13
CA ILE A 107 -20.28 18.14 -1.65
C ILE A 107 -20.27 16.64 -1.36
N SER A 108 -19.46 15.90 -2.11
CA SER A 108 -19.29 14.46 -1.94
C SER A 108 -18.20 14.12 -0.93
N GLY A 109 -17.77 15.07 -0.07
CA GLY A 109 -16.78 14.85 0.98
C GLY A 109 -15.39 14.50 0.43
N ASN A 110 -15.00 15.08 -0.70
CA ASN A 110 -13.73 14.88 -1.40
C ASN A 110 -13.42 13.41 -1.70
N ASP A 111 -14.44 12.66 -2.11
CA ASP A 111 -14.30 11.26 -2.52
C ASP A 111 -14.82 11.06 -3.95
N PRO A 112 -13.93 10.73 -4.92
CA PRO A 112 -14.32 10.57 -6.31
C PRO A 112 -15.27 9.39 -6.53
N ALA A 113 -15.13 8.29 -5.78
CA ALA A 113 -16.06 7.17 -5.89
C ALA A 113 -17.45 7.54 -5.38
N ARG A 114 -17.53 8.35 -4.31
CA ARG A 114 -18.81 8.85 -3.80
C ARG A 114 -19.45 9.83 -4.78
N ALA A 115 -18.68 10.78 -5.30
CA ALA A 115 -19.14 11.74 -6.31
C ALA A 115 -19.68 11.02 -7.55
N TYR A 116 -18.96 9.99 -8.01
CA TYR A 116 -19.37 9.14 -9.11
C TYR A 116 -20.73 8.47 -8.88
N VAL A 117 -20.90 7.81 -7.74
CA VAL A 117 -22.13 7.09 -7.40
C VAL A 117 -23.33 8.04 -7.31
N VAL A 118 -23.14 9.21 -6.69
CA VAL A 118 -24.22 10.20 -6.59
C VAL A 118 -24.57 10.80 -7.94
N LEU A 119 -23.59 11.14 -8.78
CA LEU A 119 -23.88 11.67 -10.12
C LEU A 119 -24.57 10.64 -11.02
N LYS A 120 -24.20 9.35 -10.95
CA LYS A 120 -24.91 8.26 -11.64
C LYS A 120 -26.37 8.19 -11.21
N HIS A 121 -26.62 8.32 -9.92
CA HIS A 121 -27.98 8.34 -9.37
C HIS A 121 -28.76 9.58 -9.83
N VAL A 122 -28.16 10.76 -9.82
CA VAL A 122 -28.80 11.99 -10.33
C VAL A 122 -29.17 11.85 -11.80
N ALA A 123 -28.27 11.32 -12.64
CA ALA A 123 -28.55 11.10 -14.05
C ALA A 123 -29.71 10.11 -14.25
N LEU A 124 -29.67 8.96 -13.56
CA LEU A 124 -30.71 7.94 -13.62
C LEU A 124 -32.07 8.49 -13.17
N GLN A 125 -32.10 9.19 -12.04
CA GLN A 125 -33.32 9.79 -11.52
C GLN A 125 -33.88 10.85 -12.49
N ALA A 126 -33.03 11.72 -13.04
CA ALA A 126 -33.45 12.71 -14.02
C ALA A 126 -34.01 12.06 -15.29
N ASP A 127 -33.45 10.95 -15.77
CA ASP A 127 -33.99 10.19 -16.89
C ASP A 127 -35.39 9.62 -16.57
N THR A 128 -35.55 8.99 -15.39
CA THR A 128 -36.85 8.45 -14.98
C THR A 128 -37.94 9.51 -14.86
N GLU A 129 -37.56 10.74 -14.52
CA GLU A 129 -38.48 11.86 -14.36
C GLU A 129 -38.61 12.74 -15.63
N GLY A 130 -38.00 12.33 -16.76
CA GLY A 130 -38.06 13.07 -18.03
C GLY A 130 -37.33 14.42 -18.03
N ARG A 131 -36.39 14.64 -17.11
CA ARG A 131 -35.62 15.88 -16.97
C ARG A 131 -34.31 15.84 -17.77
N THR A 132 -34.43 15.90 -19.08
CA THR A 132 -33.31 15.74 -20.03
C THR A 132 -32.13 16.70 -19.79
N THR A 133 -32.40 17.96 -19.42
CA THR A 133 -31.34 18.96 -19.17
C THR A 133 -30.48 18.56 -17.97
N GLU A 134 -31.09 18.17 -16.87
CA GLU A 134 -30.39 17.72 -15.66
C GLU A 134 -29.63 16.42 -15.89
N ALA A 135 -30.23 15.46 -16.59
CA ALA A 135 -29.56 14.22 -16.95
C ALA A 135 -28.29 14.49 -17.77
N ASN A 136 -28.35 15.42 -18.72
CA ASN A 136 -27.19 15.80 -19.53
C ASN A 136 -26.11 16.53 -18.71
N LEU A 137 -26.50 17.42 -17.78
CA LEU A 137 -25.53 18.08 -16.89
C LEU A 137 -24.81 17.06 -15.98
N ALA A 138 -25.56 16.12 -15.40
CA ALA A 138 -24.99 15.07 -14.57
C ALA A 138 -24.04 14.15 -15.37
N ARG A 139 -24.41 13.76 -16.60
CA ARG A 139 -23.53 12.97 -17.48
C ARG A 139 -22.26 13.71 -17.91
N ARG A 140 -22.33 15.02 -18.17
CA ARG A 140 -21.14 15.83 -18.47
C ARG A 140 -20.21 15.88 -17.26
N SER A 141 -20.74 16.20 -16.09
CA SER A 141 -19.94 16.22 -14.85
C SER A 141 -19.37 14.84 -14.50
N LEU A 142 -20.06 13.74 -14.83
CA LEU A 142 -19.50 12.38 -14.74
C LEU A 142 -18.31 12.17 -15.66
N ALA A 143 -18.42 12.58 -16.93
CA ALA A 143 -17.34 12.43 -17.89
C ALA A 143 -16.10 13.22 -17.46
N ASP A 144 -16.30 14.45 -16.97
CA ASP A 144 -15.22 15.28 -16.44
C ASP A 144 -14.58 14.64 -15.18
N LEU A 145 -15.39 14.09 -14.27
CA LEU A 145 -14.91 13.38 -13.09
C LEU A 145 -14.12 12.10 -13.46
N GLU A 146 -14.62 11.31 -14.41
CA GLU A 146 -13.95 10.10 -14.90
C GLU A 146 -12.62 10.44 -15.61
N ALA A 147 -12.54 11.57 -16.31
CA ALA A 147 -11.30 11.98 -16.98
C ALA A 147 -10.14 12.15 -15.98
N ASP A 148 -10.42 12.73 -14.82
CA ASP A 148 -9.40 13.06 -13.82
C ASP A 148 -9.18 11.95 -12.78
N TYR A 149 -10.23 11.18 -12.44
CA TYR A 149 -10.22 10.30 -11.26
C TYR A 149 -10.59 8.84 -11.52
N LYS A 150 -10.61 8.37 -12.79
CA LYS A 150 -11.01 6.99 -13.11
C LYS A 150 -10.34 5.91 -12.24
N PRO A 151 -9.01 5.92 -12.01
CA PRO A 151 -8.37 4.93 -11.13
C PRO A 151 -8.90 4.99 -9.68
N GLN A 152 -9.05 6.19 -9.11
CA GLN A 152 -9.55 6.38 -7.74
C GLN A 152 -11.03 5.98 -7.62
N ILE A 153 -11.86 6.31 -8.62
CA ILE A 153 -13.25 5.84 -8.69
C ILE A 153 -13.24 4.31 -8.61
N GLN A 154 -12.51 3.64 -9.50
CA GLN A 154 -12.47 2.18 -9.54
C GLN A 154 -11.98 1.57 -8.21
N ALA A 155 -10.92 2.13 -7.62
CA ALA A 155 -10.44 1.71 -6.31
C ALA A 155 -11.52 1.85 -5.23
N GLY A 156 -12.22 2.97 -5.21
CA GLY A 156 -13.26 3.21 -4.22
C GLY A 156 -14.44 2.24 -4.35
N LEU A 157 -14.88 1.94 -5.59
CA LEU A 157 -15.95 0.97 -5.83
C LEU A 157 -15.51 -0.46 -5.47
N ASN A 158 -14.29 -0.86 -5.85
CA ASN A 158 -13.78 -2.21 -5.59
C ASN A 158 -13.56 -2.48 -4.10
N THR A 159 -13.16 -1.46 -3.34
CA THR A 159 -12.81 -1.59 -1.91
C THR A 159 -13.97 -1.31 -0.97
N ALA A 160 -15.08 -0.71 -1.45
CA ALA A 160 -16.18 -0.24 -0.61
C ALA A 160 -16.71 -1.30 0.37
N MET A 161 -16.97 -2.51 -0.13
CA MET A 161 -17.49 -3.62 0.68
C MET A 161 -16.45 -4.12 1.69
N ALA A 162 -15.19 -4.28 1.29
CA ALA A 162 -14.12 -4.72 2.18
C ALA A 162 -13.86 -3.71 3.31
N LEU A 163 -13.91 -2.41 2.98
CA LEU A 163 -13.76 -1.34 3.96
C LEU A 163 -14.96 -1.25 4.90
N GLN A 164 -16.19 -1.48 4.42
CA GLN A 164 -17.38 -1.58 5.26
C GLN A 164 -17.31 -2.75 6.22
N ALA A 165 -16.92 -3.94 5.76
CA ALA A 165 -16.82 -5.12 6.60
C ALA A 165 -15.80 -4.98 7.74
N GLY A 166 -14.79 -4.10 7.58
CA GLY A 166 -13.77 -3.88 8.61
C GLY A 166 -13.95 -2.61 9.46
N SER A 167 -14.92 -1.75 9.17
CA SER A 167 -15.22 -0.56 9.99
C SER A 167 -16.61 -0.01 9.70
N ASP A 168 -17.45 0.08 10.73
CA ASP A 168 -18.77 0.73 10.63
C ASP A 168 -18.66 2.26 10.51
N ASP A 169 -17.62 2.86 11.09
CA ASP A 169 -17.39 4.31 11.08
C ASP A 169 -17.16 4.85 9.64
N PRO A 170 -18.08 5.69 9.12
CA PRO A 170 -17.93 6.31 7.80
C PRO A 170 -16.71 7.23 7.69
N GLN A 171 -16.31 7.90 8.77
CA GLN A 171 -15.15 8.79 8.77
C GLN A 171 -13.85 8.00 8.64
N MET A 172 -13.73 6.91 9.39
CA MET A 172 -12.60 5.98 9.26
C MET A 172 -12.52 5.37 7.86
N ARG A 173 -13.65 4.93 7.29
CA ARG A 173 -13.70 4.40 5.91
C ARG A 173 -13.23 5.42 4.88
N GLN A 174 -13.64 6.68 5.02
CA GLN A 174 -13.15 7.76 4.16
C GLN A 174 -11.63 7.94 4.32
N ALA A 175 -11.12 8.01 5.55
CA ALA A 175 -9.69 8.24 5.80
C ALA A 175 -8.82 7.12 5.21
N VAL A 176 -9.22 5.86 5.41
CA VAL A 176 -8.54 4.69 4.84
C VAL A 176 -8.57 4.71 3.31
N ARG A 177 -9.70 5.08 2.72
CA ARG A 177 -9.85 5.16 1.26
C ARG A 177 -9.07 6.30 0.63
N SER A 178 -9.04 7.49 1.26
CA SER A 178 -8.17 8.60 0.84
C SER A 178 -6.70 8.21 0.88
N MET A 179 -6.26 7.55 1.96
CA MET A 179 -4.90 6.99 2.04
C MET A 179 -4.63 5.97 0.93
N TYR A 180 -5.60 5.09 0.62
CA TYR A 180 -5.48 4.11 -0.44
C TYR A 180 -5.30 4.76 -1.81
N TYR A 181 -6.05 5.82 -2.12
CA TYR A 181 -5.88 6.59 -3.36
C TYR A 181 -4.46 7.12 -3.49
N THR A 182 -3.94 7.82 -2.48
CA THR A 182 -2.59 8.39 -2.54
C THR A 182 -1.48 7.33 -2.56
N SER A 183 -1.58 6.31 -1.71
CA SER A 183 -0.48 5.37 -1.49
C SER A 183 -0.47 4.20 -2.48
N VAL A 184 -1.64 3.74 -2.92
CA VAL A 184 -1.79 2.58 -3.80
C VAL A 184 -2.05 2.99 -5.24
N VAL A 185 -2.95 3.95 -5.47
CA VAL A 185 -3.35 4.32 -6.83
C VAL A 185 -2.33 5.28 -7.46
N GLU A 186 -2.01 6.37 -6.76
CA GLU A 186 -1.16 7.44 -7.29
C GLU A 186 0.34 7.10 -7.20
N THR A 187 0.82 6.71 -6.00
CA THR A 187 2.26 6.53 -5.78
C THR A 187 2.73 5.08 -5.81
N GLN A 188 1.83 4.10 -5.63
CA GLN A 188 2.15 2.66 -5.59
C GLN A 188 3.31 2.34 -4.63
N SER A 189 3.35 3.03 -3.49
CA SER A 189 4.46 3.00 -2.53
C SER A 189 4.04 2.32 -1.24
N LEU A 190 4.70 1.19 -0.95
CA LEU A 190 4.48 0.45 0.29
C LEU A 190 4.91 1.26 1.52
N ALA A 191 6.00 2.01 1.44
CA ALA A 191 6.45 2.86 2.54
C ALA A 191 5.45 3.98 2.85
N ASN A 192 4.90 4.65 1.82
CA ASN A 192 3.85 5.66 2.02
C ASN A 192 2.59 5.04 2.62
N LEU A 193 2.20 3.84 2.16
CA LEU A 193 1.06 3.11 2.68
C LEU A 193 1.23 2.79 4.17
N MET A 194 2.38 2.22 4.56
CA MET A 194 2.67 1.88 5.96
C MET A 194 2.78 3.13 6.84
N SER A 195 3.41 4.19 6.35
CA SER A 195 3.56 5.45 7.09
C SER A 195 2.21 6.10 7.37
N SER A 196 1.36 6.18 6.34
CA SER A 196 0.00 6.72 6.46
C SER A 196 -0.87 5.86 7.37
N LEU A 197 -0.73 4.54 7.28
CA LEU A 197 -1.47 3.60 8.12
C LEU A 197 -1.07 3.70 9.60
N LEU A 198 0.23 3.83 9.89
CA LEU A 198 0.74 4.12 11.23
C LEU A 198 0.18 5.43 11.77
N GLY A 199 0.11 6.47 10.93
CA GLY A 199 -0.45 7.77 11.34
C GLY A 199 -1.93 7.70 11.66
N LEU A 200 -2.69 6.88 10.92
CA LEU A 200 -4.13 6.76 11.08
C LEU A 200 -4.53 5.86 12.26
N TYR A 201 -3.83 4.75 12.47
CA TYR A 201 -4.17 3.76 13.49
C TYR A 201 -3.36 3.89 14.78
N GLY A 202 -2.19 4.54 14.73
CA GLY A 202 -1.20 4.48 15.80
C GLY A 202 -0.57 3.09 15.91
N GLU A 203 0.30 2.89 16.90
CA GLU A 203 0.91 1.60 17.17
C GLU A 203 -0.13 0.54 17.57
N ASP A 204 -0.97 0.85 18.56
CA ASP A 204 -1.87 -0.14 19.20
C ASP A 204 -2.89 -0.76 18.25
N ARG A 205 -3.32 -0.01 17.23
CA ARG A 205 -4.32 -0.49 16.25
C ARG A 205 -3.72 -0.76 14.88
N PHE A 206 -2.40 -0.70 14.74
CA PHE A 206 -1.72 -0.85 13.45
C PHE A 206 -2.07 -2.18 12.77
N GLU A 207 -2.07 -3.28 13.52
CA GLU A 207 -2.38 -4.61 12.98
C GLU A 207 -3.82 -4.69 12.44
N SER A 208 -4.77 -4.02 13.11
CA SER A 208 -6.17 -3.96 12.64
C SER A 208 -6.26 -3.18 11.34
N GLY A 209 -5.57 -2.05 11.23
CA GLY A 209 -5.48 -1.27 10.00
C GLY A 209 -4.80 -2.04 8.86
N LEU A 210 -3.78 -2.83 9.17
CA LEU A 210 -3.09 -3.66 8.19
C LEU A 210 -4.01 -4.73 7.62
N ARG A 211 -4.78 -5.40 8.47
CA ARG A 211 -5.77 -6.40 8.06
C ARG A 211 -6.82 -5.78 7.12
N LEU A 212 -7.29 -4.57 7.45
CA LEU A 212 -8.23 -3.83 6.61
C LEU A 212 -7.65 -3.53 5.22
N ILE A 213 -6.41 -3.03 5.17
CA ILE A 213 -5.76 -2.69 3.90
C ILE A 213 -5.43 -3.92 3.06
N ARG A 214 -5.05 -5.05 3.67
CA ARG A 214 -4.88 -6.33 2.95
C ARG A 214 -6.20 -6.78 2.31
N GLY A 215 -7.31 -6.67 3.05
CA GLY A 215 -8.64 -6.95 2.52
C GLY A 215 -9.02 -6.04 1.34
N ALA A 216 -8.75 -4.74 1.45
CA ALA A 216 -9.00 -3.77 0.38
C ALA A 216 -8.15 -4.06 -0.87
N LEU A 217 -6.84 -4.32 -0.72
CA LEU A 217 -5.95 -4.68 -1.83
C LEU A 217 -6.38 -5.98 -2.51
N ALA A 218 -6.78 -6.99 -1.73
CA ALA A 218 -7.27 -8.25 -2.28
C ALA A 218 -8.57 -8.06 -3.08
N ALA A 219 -9.50 -7.24 -2.57
CA ALA A 219 -10.75 -6.92 -3.26
C ALA A 219 -10.49 -6.17 -4.58
N ASP A 220 -9.58 -5.18 -4.58
CA ASP A 220 -9.22 -4.44 -5.79
C ASP A 220 -8.45 -5.29 -6.82
N ALA A 221 -7.55 -6.16 -6.37
CA ALA A 221 -6.84 -7.09 -7.24
C ALA A 221 -7.75 -8.17 -7.84
N GLY A 222 -8.80 -8.57 -7.11
CA GLY A 222 -9.79 -9.56 -7.52
C GLY A 222 -10.92 -9.01 -8.39
N ALA A 223 -11.07 -7.69 -8.47
CA ALA A 223 -12.10 -7.05 -9.28
C ALA A 223 -11.89 -7.27 -10.78
N GLU A 224 -12.99 -7.29 -11.54
CA GLU A 224 -12.97 -7.41 -13.00
C GLU A 224 -12.11 -6.30 -13.63
N ASN A 225 -12.35 -5.06 -13.20
CA ASN A 225 -11.57 -3.89 -13.55
C ASN A 225 -10.81 -3.42 -12.29
N SER A 226 -9.54 -3.79 -12.16
CA SER A 226 -8.69 -3.30 -11.07
C SER A 226 -8.37 -1.82 -11.24
N SER A 227 -8.16 -1.11 -10.12
CA SER A 227 -7.89 0.34 -10.16
C SER A 227 -6.55 0.69 -10.82
N VAL A 228 -5.57 -0.20 -10.70
CA VAL A 228 -4.25 -0.15 -11.33
C VAL A 228 -3.87 -1.55 -11.84
N ASP A 229 -2.66 -1.70 -12.37
CA ASP A 229 -2.14 -3.01 -12.82
C ASP A 229 -2.23 -4.07 -11.70
N ARG A 230 -2.94 -5.17 -11.98
CA ARG A 230 -3.17 -6.27 -11.04
C ARG A 230 -1.88 -6.90 -10.52
N SER A 231 -0.82 -6.96 -11.33
CA SER A 231 0.48 -7.47 -10.91
C SER A 231 1.10 -6.61 -9.80
N LYS A 232 0.90 -5.28 -9.87
CA LYS A 232 1.37 -4.33 -8.86
C LYS A 232 0.59 -4.45 -7.56
N LEU A 233 -0.74 -4.56 -7.64
CA LEU A 233 -1.58 -4.80 -6.45
C LEU A 233 -1.17 -6.09 -5.72
N ARG A 234 -0.93 -7.17 -6.47
CA ARG A 234 -0.42 -8.45 -5.91
C ARG A 234 1.00 -8.33 -5.35
N SER A 235 1.84 -7.47 -5.93
CA SER A 235 3.17 -7.18 -5.39
C SER A 235 3.10 -6.46 -4.06
N LEU A 236 2.27 -5.41 -3.96
CA LEU A 236 2.01 -4.68 -2.72
C LEU A 236 1.41 -5.59 -1.65
N LEU A 237 0.42 -6.41 -2.01
CA LEU A 237 -0.20 -7.36 -1.10
C LEU A 237 0.84 -8.31 -0.51
N ARG A 238 1.64 -8.99 -1.35
CA ARG A 238 2.73 -9.89 -0.90
C ARG A 238 3.73 -9.17 0.01
N SER A 239 4.10 -7.94 -0.34
CA SER A 239 5.06 -7.16 0.44
C SER A 239 4.50 -6.68 1.79
N LEU A 240 3.17 -6.57 1.93
CA LEU A 240 2.50 -6.33 3.21
C LEU A 240 2.38 -7.59 4.07
N GLU A 241 2.45 -8.79 3.51
CA GLU A 241 2.41 -10.03 4.31
C GLU A 241 3.67 -10.17 5.17
N ASP A 242 4.76 -9.54 4.74
CA ASP A 242 6.04 -9.45 5.47
C ASP A 242 6.02 -8.44 6.64
N CYS A 243 4.84 -7.98 7.10
CA CYS A 243 4.71 -6.96 8.13
C CYS A 243 5.34 -7.27 9.49
N ASN A 244 5.72 -8.52 9.77
CA ASN A 244 6.57 -8.86 10.93
C ASN A 244 7.87 -8.02 10.94
N ARG A 245 8.37 -7.62 9.76
CA ARG A 245 9.54 -6.75 9.64
C ARG A 245 9.28 -5.35 10.18
N LEU A 246 8.05 -4.83 10.06
CA LEU A 246 7.71 -3.49 10.55
C LEU A 246 7.66 -3.44 12.08
N SER A 247 7.05 -4.44 12.71
CA SER A 247 7.08 -4.57 14.18
C SER A 247 8.51 -4.70 14.71
N GLY A 248 9.38 -5.42 13.98
CA GLY A 248 10.80 -5.51 14.29
C GLY A 248 11.52 -4.16 14.22
N VAL A 249 11.33 -3.40 13.14
CA VAL A 249 11.94 -2.06 13.01
C VAL A 249 11.40 -1.10 14.07
N LEU A 250 10.11 -1.16 14.42
CA LEU A 250 9.55 -0.36 15.52
C LEU A 250 10.23 -0.69 16.86
N ALA A 251 10.45 -1.98 17.14
CA ALA A 251 11.18 -2.40 18.34
C ALA A 251 12.64 -1.89 18.35
N SER A 252 13.31 -1.87 17.19
CA SER A 252 14.62 -1.23 17.04
C SER A 252 14.54 0.28 17.33
N CYS A 253 13.57 1.00 16.77
CA CYS A 253 13.35 2.43 17.04
C CYS A 253 13.16 2.70 18.54
N LYS A 254 12.37 1.87 19.23
CA LYS A 254 12.18 1.95 20.69
C LYS A 254 13.47 1.75 21.46
N THR A 255 14.27 0.76 21.05
CA THR A 255 15.56 0.47 21.70
C THR A 255 16.54 1.63 21.54
N LEU A 256 16.66 2.17 20.32
CA LEU A 256 17.52 3.31 20.02
C LEU A 256 17.12 4.56 20.80
N ILE A 257 15.83 4.86 20.85
CA ILE A 257 15.31 5.99 21.61
C ILE A 257 15.53 5.78 23.10
N GLY A 258 15.27 4.58 23.63
CA GLY A 258 15.53 4.26 25.03
C GLY A 258 17.00 4.49 25.41
N GLN A 259 17.93 4.06 24.54
CA GLN A 259 19.37 4.32 24.73
C GLN A 259 19.71 5.81 24.68
N ALA A 260 19.11 6.57 23.75
CA ALA A 260 19.31 8.01 23.66
C ALA A 260 18.78 8.74 24.90
N LEU A 261 17.60 8.37 25.41
CA LEU A 261 16.98 8.98 26.59
C LEU A 261 17.72 8.66 27.90
N LEU A 262 18.43 7.53 27.98
CA LEU A 262 19.32 7.24 29.11
C LEU A 262 20.50 8.22 29.19
N LEU A 263 20.98 8.68 28.04
CA LEU A 263 22.05 9.67 27.95
C LEU A 263 21.51 11.11 28.03
N HIS A 264 20.29 11.34 27.54
CA HIS A 264 19.65 12.65 27.38
C HIS A 264 18.15 12.62 27.71
N PRO A 265 17.78 12.69 29.01
CA PRO A 265 16.38 12.65 29.43
C PRO A 265 15.54 13.84 28.95
N GLU A 266 16.17 14.94 28.54
CA GLU A 266 15.53 16.15 28.03
C GLU A 266 14.98 16.01 26.59
N LEU A 267 15.39 14.98 25.86
CA LEU A 267 14.90 14.74 24.50
C LEU A 267 13.46 14.21 24.54
N HIS A 268 12.63 14.70 23.62
CA HIS A 268 11.25 14.25 23.45
C HIS A 268 11.17 13.47 22.14
N LEU A 269 11.42 12.17 22.21
CA LEU A 269 11.53 11.30 21.05
C LEU A 269 10.36 10.34 20.95
N ASP A 270 9.78 10.24 19.76
CA ASP A 270 8.67 9.33 19.46
C ASP A 270 9.15 8.16 18.56
N PRO A 271 9.09 6.90 19.03
CA PRO A 271 9.43 5.73 18.22
C PRO A 271 8.58 5.58 16.96
N VAL A 272 7.29 5.93 17.01
CA VAL A 272 6.40 5.85 15.84
C VAL A 272 6.79 6.93 14.83
N GLY A 273 7.02 8.16 15.27
CA GLY A 273 7.54 9.23 14.45
C GLY A 273 8.89 8.91 13.81
N LEU A 274 9.81 8.26 14.55
CA LEU A 274 11.09 7.81 13.98
C LEU A 274 10.89 6.75 12.89
N LEU A 275 10.01 5.78 13.10
CA LEU A 275 9.67 4.78 12.09
C LEU A 275 9.02 5.42 10.85
N GLN A 276 8.08 6.36 11.03
CA GLN A 276 7.47 7.10 9.93
C GLN A 276 8.51 7.90 9.14
N ARG A 277 9.50 8.48 9.82
CA ARG A 277 10.62 9.16 9.17
C ARG A 277 11.49 8.20 8.36
N MET A 278 11.78 7.01 8.89
CA MET A 278 12.48 5.94 8.15
C MET A 278 11.72 5.48 6.90
N LEU A 279 10.40 5.34 7.01
CA LEU A 279 9.54 5.02 5.87
C LEU A 279 9.55 6.17 4.84
N GLY A 280 9.54 7.42 5.30
CA GLY A 280 9.72 8.60 4.46
C GLY A 280 11.03 8.52 3.67
N TYR A 281 12.14 8.21 4.32
CA TYR A 281 13.43 8.02 3.65
C TYR A 281 13.43 6.91 2.60
N ALA A 282 12.75 5.80 2.88
CA ALA A 282 12.61 4.71 1.93
C ALA A 282 11.79 5.14 0.69
N ALA A 283 10.76 5.99 0.88
CA ALA A 283 9.91 6.50 -0.19
C ALA A 283 10.59 7.60 -1.03
N SER A 284 11.16 8.63 -0.40
CA SER A 284 11.67 9.84 -1.06
C SER A 284 13.18 9.89 -1.23
N GLY A 285 13.93 9.02 -0.56
CA GLY A 285 15.40 9.10 -0.45
C GLY A 285 15.85 9.77 0.85
N LEU A 286 17.15 9.69 1.13
CA LEU A 286 17.78 10.24 2.32
C LEU A 286 18.98 11.10 1.95
N THR A 287 18.85 12.40 2.16
CA THR A 287 19.86 13.41 1.82
C THR A 287 20.83 13.70 2.98
N PRO A 288 22.04 14.21 2.71
CA PRO A 288 22.98 14.63 3.75
C PRO A 288 22.39 15.63 4.76
N ASN A 289 21.52 16.54 4.29
CA ASN A 289 20.86 17.50 5.16
C ASN A 289 19.87 16.83 6.12
N GLU A 290 19.07 15.88 5.63
CA GLU A 290 18.16 15.10 6.47
C GLU A 290 18.91 14.26 7.50
N ILE A 291 20.07 13.70 7.15
CA ILE A 291 20.92 12.96 8.09
C ILE A 291 21.46 13.90 9.17
N ARG A 292 21.90 15.12 8.81
CA ARG A 292 22.33 16.14 9.78
C ARG A 292 21.20 16.66 10.66
N HIS A 293 19.97 16.73 10.13
CA HIS A 293 18.79 17.03 10.94
C HIS A 293 18.52 15.90 11.92
N LEU A 294 18.50 14.64 11.43
CA LEU A 294 18.31 13.45 12.25
C LEU A 294 19.33 13.36 13.39
N ALA A 295 20.61 13.64 13.10
CA ALA A 295 21.67 13.67 14.10
C ALA A 295 21.35 14.65 15.23
N ARG A 296 20.98 15.89 14.89
CA ARG A 296 20.63 16.93 15.88
C ARG A 296 19.36 16.61 16.66
N ASP A 297 18.34 16.08 15.99
CA ASP A 297 17.07 15.75 16.61
C ASP A 297 17.23 14.63 17.67
N LEU A 298 18.15 13.69 17.43
CA LEU A 298 18.31 12.48 18.26
C LEU A 298 19.56 12.48 19.15
N GLY A 299 20.56 13.32 18.84
CA GLY A 299 21.80 13.48 19.61
C GLY A 299 21.96 14.86 20.26
N GLY A 300 20.97 15.75 20.15
CA GLY A 300 21.02 17.09 20.74
C GLY A 300 22.10 17.98 20.12
N ASN A 301 22.66 18.91 20.90
CA ASN A 301 23.68 19.86 20.43
C ASN A 301 25.13 19.34 20.54
N ASP A 302 25.34 18.20 21.19
CA ASP A 302 26.68 17.64 21.38
C ASP A 302 27.10 16.79 20.18
N GLN A 303 28.23 17.15 19.59
CA GLN A 303 28.77 16.48 18.42
C GLN A 303 29.16 15.02 18.64
N ALA A 304 29.69 14.67 19.82
CA ALA A 304 30.05 13.29 20.15
C ALA A 304 28.79 12.41 20.25
N HIS A 305 27.71 12.95 20.81
CA HIS A 305 26.42 12.27 20.89
C HIS A 305 25.75 12.14 19.53
N GLN A 306 25.76 13.20 18.71
CA GLN A 306 25.30 13.12 17.32
C GLN A 306 26.04 12.02 16.54
N LEU A 307 27.37 11.92 16.67
CA LEU A 307 28.17 10.86 16.03
C LEU A 307 27.83 9.46 16.57
N SER A 308 27.68 9.31 17.88
CA SER A 308 27.31 8.05 18.52
C SER A 308 25.94 7.57 18.04
N PHE A 309 24.96 8.47 18.01
CA PHE A 309 23.62 8.20 17.51
C PHE A 309 23.66 7.76 16.04
N LEU A 310 24.34 8.53 15.17
CA LEU A 310 24.46 8.17 13.75
C LEU A 310 25.12 6.80 13.55
N SER A 311 26.15 6.48 14.34
CA SER A 311 26.83 5.18 14.28
C SER A 311 25.89 4.04 14.65
N THR A 312 25.03 4.24 15.64
CA THR A 312 24.08 3.24 16.14
C THR A 312 22.87 3.09 15.22
N PHE A 313 22.44 4.17 14.56
CA PHE A 313 21.29 4.16 13.65
C PHE A 313 21.61 3.63 12.25
N PHE A 314 22.86 3.73 11.80
CA PHE A 314 23.25 3.30 10.45
C PHE A 314 22.91 1.83 10.11
N PRO A 315 23.11 0.84 11.00
CA PRO A 315 22.66 -0.53 10.78
C PRO A 315 21.16 -0.64 10.51
N GLU A 316 20.32 0.14 11.20
CA GLU A 316 18.86 0.11 11.01
C GLU A 316 18.46 0.59 9.61
N ILE A 317 19.08 1.67 9.11
CA ILE A 317 18.87 2.12 7.73
C ILE A 317 19.28 1.05 6.72
N LYS A 318 20.38 0.34 6.95
CA LYS A 318 20.81 -0.75 6.06
C LYS A 318 19.89 -1.97 6.13
N ALA A 319 19.29 -2.24 7.29
CA ALA A 319 18.42 -3.37 7.55
C ALA A 319 16.99 -3.17 7.03
N LEU A 320 16.61 -1.94 6.66
CA LEU A 320 15.31 -1.67 6.07
C LEU A 320 15.03 -2.59 4.86
N PRO A 321 13.86 -3.26 4.83
CA PRO A 321 13.50 -4.19 3.76
C PRO A 321 13.53 -3.53 2.39
N MET A 322 14.06 -4.24 1.40
CA MET A 322 14.19 -3.74 0.03
C MET A 322 12.83 -3.33 -0.57
N ALA A 323 11.75 -4.03 -0.21
CA ALA A 323 10.39 -3.73 -0.68
C ALA A 323 9.85 -2.36 -0.23
N TRP A 324 10.44 -1.74 0.80
CA TRP A 324 10.01 -0.42 1.29
C TRP A 324 10.67 0.72 0.52
N TRP A 325 11.86 0.46 -0.02
CA TRP A 325 12.57 1.44 -0.83
C TRP A 325 11.87 1.60 -2.18
N CYS A 326 11.78 2.85 -2.64
CA CYS A 326 11.28 3.16 -3.98
C CYS A 326 12.02 2.35 -5.06
N ASP A 327 13.35 2.23 -4.95
CA ASP A 327 14.17 1.38 -5.82
C ASP A 327 15.54 1.07 -5.17
N ALA A 328 16.30 0.15 -5.78
CA ALA A 328 17.61 -0.29 -5.29
C ALA A 328 18.67 0.81 -5.34
N ARG A 329 18.59 1.71 -6.33
CA ARG A 329 19.53 2.80 -6.50
C ARG A 329 19.37 3.84 -5.39
N ARG A 330 18.14 4.22 -5.04
CA ARG A 330 17.85 5.14 -3.94
C ARG A 330 18.33 4.61 -2.59
N ARG A 331 18.20 3.30 -2.36
CA ARG A 331 18.79 2.67 -1.17
C ARG A 331 20.31 2.83 -1.14
N GLU A 332 20.97 2.60 -2.26
CA GLU A 332 22.43 2.75 -2.36
C GLU A 332 22.87 4.21 -2.14
N GLU A 333 22.19 5.16 -2.79
CA GLU A 333 22.42 6.60 -2.63
C GLU A 333 22.22 7.05 -1.17
N ALA A 334 21.17 6.57 -0.50
CA ALA A 334 20.91 6.83 0.92
C ALA A 334 22.05 6.29 1.82
N VAL A 335 22.47 5.03 1.60
CA VAL A 335 23.55 4.41 2.38
C VAL A 335 24.88 5.14 2.16
N ASN A 336 25.18 5.58 0.94
CA ASN A 336 26.41 6.30 0.63
C ASN A 336 26.39 7.71 1.22
N SER A 337 25.26 8.42 1.12
CA SER A 337 25.06 9.73 1.75
C SER A 337 25.24 9.64 3.27
N TYR A 338 24.71 8.58 3.90
CA TYR A 338 24.87 8.34 5.32
C TYR A 338 26.32 8.13 5.73
N LYS A 339 27.06 7.27 5.00
CA LYS A 339 28.49 7.04 5.24
C LYS A 339 29.30 8.33 5.13
N GLN A 340 29.00 9.17 4.14
CA GLN A 340 29.68 10.44 3.95
C GLN A 340 29.46 11.36 5.17
N VAL A 341 28.22 11.56 5.60
CA VAL A 341 27.93 12.41 6.78
C VAL A 341 28.53 11.82 8.05
N LEU A 342 28.47 10.50 8.23
CA LEU A 342 29.10 9.83 9.38
C LEU A 342 30.62 10.09 9.41
N TYR A 343 31.28 10.03 8.26
CA TYR A 343 32.71 10.37 8.14
C TYR A 343 32.98 11.85 8.45
N GLU A 344 32.15 12.77 7.95
CA GLU A 344 32.25 14.21 8.25
C GLU A 344 32.19 14.46 9.77
N TYR A 345 31.22 13.84 10.47
CA TYR A 345 31.09 13.95 11.92
C TYR A 345 32.29 13.35 12.65
N ALA A 346 32.77 12.18 12.24
CA ALA A 346 33.92 11.53 12.85
C ALA A 346 35.20 12.38 12.71
N MET A 347 35.38 13.07 11.59
CA MET A 347 36.52 13.97 11.37
C MET A 347 36.43 15.23 12.23
N GLN A 348 35.24 15.84 12.32
CA GLN A 348 35.03 17.03 13.13
C GLN A 348 35.18 16.74 14.64
N GLU A 349 34.66 15.61 15.11
CA GLU A 349 34.77 15.17 16.49
C GLU A 349 36.24 14.93 16.90
N ARG A 350 37.01 14.27 16.03
CA ARG A 350 38.46 14.14 16.22
C ARG A 350 39.14 15.51 16.27
N GLY A 351 38.83 16.42 15.35
CA GLY A 351 39.37 17.78 15.33
C GLY A 351 39.09 18.54 16.64
N ALA A 352 37.84 18.48 17.13
CA ALA A 352 37.40 19.14 18.36
C ALA A 352 38.10 18.57 19.61
N ARG A 353 38.33 17.25 19.68
CA ARG A 353 39.12 16.64 20.76
C ARG A 353 40.55 17.17 20.81
N HIS A 354 41.20 17.35 19.67
CA HIS A 354 42.58 17.85 19.61
C HIS A 354 42.69 19.31 20.06
N THR A 355 41.67 20.14 19.83
CA THR A 355 41.64 21.54 20.30
C THR A 355 41.34 21.65 21.79
N HIS A 356 40.55 20.73 22.37
CA HIS A 356 40.26 20.72 23.82
C HIS A 356 41.39 20.14 24.68
N THR A 357 42.28 19.33 24.12
CA THR A 357 43.43 18.75 24.84
C THR A 357 44.64 19.68 25.00
N TRP A 358 44.56 20.93 24.54
CA TRP A 358 45.61 21.94 24.73
C TRP A 358 45.09 23.09 25.62
N PRO A 359 45.17 22.99 26.96
CA PRO A 359 45.15 24.17 27.80
C PRO A 359 46.49 24.89 27.62
N GLU A 360 46.43 26.17 27.27
CA GLU A 360 47.58 27.08 27.26
C GLU A 360 48.39 26.93 28.57
N LEU A 361 49.59 26.36 28.46
CA LEU A 361 50.68 26.68 29.37
C LEU A 361 51.08 28.14 29.09
N LYS A 362 50.37 29.08 29.71
CA LYS A 362 50.85 30.45 29.86
C LYS A 362 51.98 30.45 30.89
N ALA A 363 53.19 30.61 30.39
CA ALA A 363 54.37 31.00 31.17
C ALA A 363 54.31 32.49 31.54
#